data_AF-A0A816B1M9-F1
#
_entry.id   AF-A0A816B1M9-F1
#
_cell.length_a   1.000
_cell.length_b   1.000
_cell.length_c   1.000
_cell.angle_alpha   90.00
_cell.angle_beta   90.00
_cell.angle_gamma   90.00
#
_symmetry.space_group_name_H-M   'P 1'
#
loop_
_entity.id
_entity.type
_entity.pdbx_description
1 polymer ?
#
loop_
_entity_poly.entity_id
_entity_poly.type
_entity_poly.pdbx_seq_one_letter_code
_entity_poly.pdbx_strand_id
1 'polypeptide(L)'
;MSHINGWWCVRMLEPSTISWDDNYLCTNRDIGLVFSYNNGYQCNPNFKCTSTLEPGAKDWYDNALCLPIGSNVELAWSYCGSRDAGWKCELVYDPSSSSAFNDNYICWKEH
;
A
#
# COMPACT_ATOMS: atom_id res chain seq x y z
N MET A 1 -7.62 7.47 9.54
CA MET A 1 -8.33 7.16 8.28
C MET A 1 -9.19 8.35 7.91
N SER A 2 -9.24 8.72 6.65
CA SER A 2 -10.10 9.81 6.14
C SER A 2 -11.20 9.24 5.25
N HIS A 3 -12.35 9.90 5.20
CA HIS A 3 -13.42 9.53 4.27
C HIS A 3 -13.37 10.42 3.03
N ILE A 4 -13.06 9.85 1.86
CA ILE A 4 -13.04 10.57 0.59
C ILE A 4 -14.17 10.01 -0.26
N ASN A 5 -15.18 10.82 -0.57
CA ASN A 5 -16.35 10.42 -1.37
C ASN A 5 -17.03 9.12 -0.87
N GLY A 6 -17.05 8.88 0.44
CA GLY A 6 -17.62 7.67 1.05
C GLY A 6 -16.68 6.47 1.15
N TRP A 7 -15.44 6.58 0.68
CA TRP A 7 -14.42 5.55 0.79
C TRP A 7 -13.51 5.77 1.99
N TRP A 8 -13.01 4.67 2.57
CA TRP A 8 -12.09 4.67 3.68
C TRP A 8 -10.66 4.75 3.17
N CYS A 9 -10.02 5.90 3.33
CA CYS A 9 -8.74 6.18 2.68
C CYS A 9 -7.61 6.40 3.68
N VAL A 10 -6.44 5.86 3.34
CA VAL A 10 -5.16 6.15 3.98
C VAL A 10 -4.29 6.94 3.04
N ARG A 11 -3.59 7.94 3.56
CA ARG A 11 -2.63 8.72 2.78
C ARG A 11 -1.31 7.95 2.71
N MET A 12 -0.79 7.77 1.50
CA MET A 12 0.53 7.16 1.27
C MET A 12 1.59 8.27 1.27
N LEU A 13 1.75 8.92 2.41
CA LEU A 13 2.70 10.02 2.56
C LEU A 13 4.10 9.48 2.82
N GLU A 14 4.97 9.60 1.83
CA GLU A 14 6.41 9.42 1.97
C GLU A 14 7.08 10.79 2.15
N PRO A 15 7.51 11.19 3.37
CA PRO A 15 8.00 12.55 3.64
C PRO A 15 9.22 12.95 2.79
N SER A 16 10.02 11.98 2.35
CA SER A 16 11.17 12.24 1.47
C SER A 16 10.77 12.50 0.00
N THR A 17 9.53 12.17 -0.37
CA THR A 17 9.01 12.28 -1.75
C THR A 17 7.81 13.22 -1.80
N ILE A 18 8.08 14.52 -2.00
CA ILE A 18 7.03 15.58 -2.02
C ILE A 18 5.92 15.30 -3.04
N SER A 19 6.22 14.63 -4.16
CA SER A 19 5.24 14.32 -5.22
C SER A 19 4.20 13.26 -4.84
N TRP A 20 4.31 12.63 -3.66
CA TRP A 20 3.36 11.62 -3.18
C TRP A 20 2.45 12.12 -2.07
N ASP A 21 2.44 13.43 -1.83
CA ASP A 21 1.69 14.01 -0.73
C ASP A 21 0.16 14.06 -0.99
N ASP A 22 -0.30 13.86 -2.21
CA ASP A 22 -1.72 13.81 -2.59
C ASP A 22 -2.22 12.39 -2.89
N ASN A 23 -1.39 11.37 -2.66
CA ASN A 23 -1.73 9.98 -2.95
C ASN A 23 -2.47 9.30 -1.78
N TYR A 24 -3.60 8.67 -2.11
CA TYR A 24 -4.45 7.96 -1.16
C TYR A 24 -4.78 6.55 -1.66
N LEU A 25 -4.71 5.58 -0.75
CA LEU A 25 -5.22 4.23 -0.95
C LEU A 25 -6.56 4.10 -0.24
N CYS A 26 -7.59 3.75 -1.00
CA CYS A 26 -8.98 3.76 -0.54
C CYS A 26 -9.61 2.37 -0.59
N THR A 27 -10.41 2.04 0.41
CA THR A 27 -11.20 0.81 0.50
C THR A 27 -12.69 1.14 0.64
N ASN A 28 -13.54 0.25 0.14
CA ASN A 28 -15.01 0.46 0.20
C ASN A 28 -15.60 0.26 1.61
N ARG A 29 -14.79 -0.23 2.55
CA ARG A 29 -15.12 -0.43 3.98
C ARG A 29 -13.89 -0.20 4.84
N ASP A 30 -14.08 0.05 6.13
CA ASP A 30 -12.97 0.07 7.08
C ASP A 30 -12.40 -1.35 7.25
N ILE A 31 -11.14 -1.53 6.87
CA ILE A 31 -10.39 -2.79 7.10
C ILE A 31 -9.23 -2.58 8.08
N GLY A 32 -9.16 -1.43 8.75
CA GLY A 32 -8.07 -1.05 9.64
C GLY A 32 -6.74 -0.79 8.91
N LEU A 33 -6.78 -0.56 7.60
CA LEU A 33 -5.61 -0.29 6.77
C LEU A 33 -4.85 0.92 7.31
N VAL A 34 -3.53 0.80 7.38
CA VAL A 34 -2.61 1.91 7.68
C VAL A 34 -1.38 1.86 6.76
N PHE A 35 -0.86 3.02 6.40
CA PHE A 35 0.42 3.16 5.72
C PHE A 35 1.52 3.51 6.72
N SER A 36 2.68 2.88 6.61
CA SER A 36 3.84 3.06 7.47
C SER A 36 5.03 3.45 6.62
N TYR A 37 5.57 4.67 6.81
CA TYR A 37 6.63 5.23 5.98
C TYR A 37 8.07 5.00 6.51
N ASN A 38 8.21 4.31 7.65
CA ASN A 38 9.50 4.19 8.34
C ASN A 38 9.61 2.89 9.17
N ASN A 39 8.96 1.83 8.71
CA ASN A 39 8.77 0.58 9.45
C ASN A 39 8.07 0.70 10.83
N GLY A 40 7.56 1.88 11.21
CA GLY A 40 6.99 2.13 12.55
C GLY A 40 5.86 1.17 12.96
N TYR A 41 5.01 0.75 12.01
CA TYR A 41 3.96 -0.25 12.28
C TYR A 41 4.43 -1.70 12.16
N GLN A 42 5.54 -1.96 11.49
CA GLN A 42 6.03 -3.33 11.27
C GLN A 42 6.55 -3.96 12.57
N CYS A 43 7.01 -3.14 13.52
CA CYS A 43 7.40 -3.58 14.86
C CYS A 43 6.19 -3.68 15.84
N ASN A 44 4.99 -3.31 15.42
CA ASN A 44 3.80 -3.37 16.27
C ASN A 44 3.18 -4.78 16.20
N PRO A 45 3.08 -5.52 17.32
CA PRO A 45 2.57 -6.88 17.32
C PRO A 45 1.08 -6.99 17.03
N ASN A 46 0.34 -5.88 16.93
CA ASN A 46 -1.07 -5.87 16.55
C ASN A 46 -1.29 -5.78 15.03
N PHE A 47 -0.22 -5.65 14.23
CA PHE A 47 -0.32 -5.47 12.79
C PHE A 47 0.50 -6.52 12.04
N LYS A 48 -0.02 -6.91 10.87
CA LYS A 48 0.73 -7.63 9.82
C LYS A 48 0.94 -6.66 8.67
N CYS A 49 2.20 -6.49 8.27
CA CYS A 49 2.60 -5.52 7.26
C CYS A 49 3.13 -6.19 5.98
N THR A 50 2.77 -5.61 4.85
CA THR A 50 3.24 -5.95 3.51
C THR A 50 4.11 -4.80 3.03
N SER A 51 5.41 -5.06 2.82
CA SER A 51 6.35 -4.07 2.29
C SER A 51 5.92 -3.60 0.90
N THR A 52 6.00 -2.29 0.65
CA THR A 52 5.75 -1.68 -0.66
C THR A 52 7.07 -1.44 -1.40
N LEU A 53 8.04 -2.35 -1.24
CA LEU A 53 9.35 -2.26 -1.85
C LEU A 53 9.25 -2.10 -3.36
N GLU A 54 9.92 -1.08 -3.88
CA GLU A 54 10.06 -0.84 -5.31
C GLU A 54 11.56 -0.78 -5.66
N PRO A 55 12.12 -1.78 -6.36
CA PRO A 55 13.53 -1.78 -6.74
C PRO A 55 13.90 -0.54 -7.55
N GLY A 56 14.79 0.29 -7.01
CA GLY A 56 15.20 1.55 -7.64
C GLY A 56 14.60 2.80 -7.01
N ALA A 57 13.56 2.67 -6.19
CA ALA A 57 13.00 3.76 -5.38
C ALA A 57 13.44 3.59 -3.91
N LYS A 58 14.68 4.01 -3.60
CA LYS A 58 15.30 3.81 -2.27
C LYS A 58 14.48 4.39 -1.13
N ASP A 59 13.82 5.51 -1.39
CA ASP A 59 12.97 6.24 -0.44
C ASP A 59 11.69 5.46 -0.05
N TRP A 60 11.45 4.29 -0.65
CA TRP A 60 10.29 3.44 -0.39
C TRP A 60 10.63 2.13 0.32
N TYR A 61 11.90 1.91 0.66
CA TYR A 61 12.37 0.61 1.15
C TYR A 61 11.85 0.26 2.55
N ASP A 62 11.48 1.27 3.33
CA ASP A 62 10.89 1.17 4.67
C ASP A 62 9.38 1.42 4.69
N ASN A 63 8.77 1.45 3.51
CA ASN A 63 7.34 1.65 3.35
C ASN A 63 6.59 0.32 3.41
N ALA A 64 5.44 0.33 4.09
CA ALA A 64 4.55 -0.82 4.16
C ALA A 64 3.09 -0.44 4.32
N LEU A 65 2.24 -1.33 3.81
CA LEU A 65 0.81 -1.37 4.09
C LEU A 65 0.55 -2.38 5.20
N CYS A 66 -0.11 -1.96 6.27
CA CYS A 66 -0.36 -2.81 7.42
C CYS A 66 -1.86 -2.96 7.67
N LEU A 67 -2.24 -4.17 8.10
CA LEU A 67 -3.58 -4.51 8.55
C LEU A 67 -3.53 -5.04 9.99
N PRO A 68 -4.59 -4.89 10.78
CA PRO A 68 -4.69 -5.51 12.09
C PRO A 68 -4.55 -7.03 11.97
N ILE A 69 -3.91 -7.67 12.95
CA ILE A 69 -3.92 -9.13 13.05
C ILE A 69 -5.37 -9.60 13.18
N GLY A 70 -5.74 -10.61 12.39
CA GLY A 70 -7.11 -11.12 12.30
C GLY A 70 -7.98 -10.45 11.24
N SER A 71 -7.42 -9.52 10.44
CA SER A 71 -8.10 -9.04 9.24
C SER A 71 -8.48 -10.18 8.31
N ASN A 72 -9.70 -10.17 7.78
CA ASN A 72 -10.15 -11.08 6.73
C ASN A 72 -9.54 -10.74 5.36
N VAL A 73 -8.75 -9.67 5.27
CA VAL A 73 -8.05 -9.27 4.06
C VAL A 73 -6.58 -9.66 4.18
N GLU A 74 -6.07 -10.33 3.15
CA GLU A 74 -4.64 -10.53 2.96
C GLU A 74 -4.14 -9.60 1.87
N LEU A 75 -3.06 -8.85 2.16
CA LEU A 75 -2.44 -7.93 1.22
C LEU A 75 -1.14 -8.49 0.66
N ALA A 76 -0.89 -8.15 -0.59
CA ALA A 76 0.34 -8.42 -1.29
C ALA A 76 0.76 -7.22 -2.14
N TRP A 77 2.05 -6.97 -2.18
CA TRP A 77 2.66 -6.03 -3.11
C TRP A 77 3.40 -6.82 -4.19
N SER A 78 3.38 -6.28 -5.40
CA SER A 78 4.19 -6.75 -6.51
C SER A 78 4.82 -5.55 -7.21
N TYR A 79 6.11 -5.62 -7.51
CA TYR A 79 6.86 -4.58 -8.23
C TYR A 79 7.06 -4.93 -9.71
N CYS A 80 6.51 -6.05 -10.19
CA CYS A 80 6.78 -6.54 -11.55
C CYS A 80 5.56 -7.21 -12.19
N GLY A 81 4.37 -6.64 -11.98
CA GLY A 81 3.11 -7.11 -12.56
C GLY A 81 2.14 -7.76 -11.56
N SER A 82 0.92 -8.05 -12.03
CA SER A 82 -0.14 -8.65 -11.21
C SER A 82 0.23 -10.06 -10.72
N ARG A 83 -0.31 -10.46 -9.56
CA ARG A 83 -0.23 -11.84 -9.06
C ARG A 83 -1.19 -12.80 -9.80
N ASP A 84 -0.91 -14.10 -9.67
CA ASP A 84 -1.67 -15.22 -10.24
C ASP A 84 -3.13 -15.34 -9.73
N ALA A 85 -3.85 -16.34 -10.28
CA ALA A 85 -5.27 -16.60 -10.05
C ALA A 85 -5.70 -16.57 -8.57
N GLY A 86 -6.83 -15.89 -8.34
CA GLY A 86 -7.49 -15.75 -7.04
C GLY A 86 -7.16 -14.46 -6.30
N TRP A 87 -6.15 -13.69 -6.72
CA TRP A 87 -5.92 -12.34 -6.21
C TRP A 87 -6.68 -11.31 -7.03
N LYS A 88 -7.24 -10.29 -6.36
CA LYS A 88 -7.67 -9.05 -7.02
C LYS A 88 -6.50 -8.09 -6.94
N CYS A 89 -6.15 -7.44 -8.04
CA CYS A 89 -4.98 -6.56 -8.10
C CYS A 89 -5.35 -5.24 -8.78
N GLU A 90 -4.84 -4.15 -8.23
CA GLU A 90 -4.95 -2.82 -8.81
C GLU A 90 -3.55 -2.27 -9.08
N LEU A 91 -3.39 -1.64 -10.24
CA LEU A 91 -2.15 -1.01 -10.62
C LEU A 91 -1.91 0.22 -9.73
N VAL A 92 -0.75 0.27 -9.10
CA VAL A 92 -0.23 1.48 -8.48
C VAL A 92 0.57 2.20 -9.54
N TYR A 93 -0.04 3.24 -10.10
CA TYR A 93 0.52 4.01 -11.19
C TYR A 93 0.81 5.43 -10.73
N ASP A 94 2.06 5.85 -10.83
CA ASP A 94 2.44 7.25 -10.75
C ASP A 94 2.84 7.73 -12.16
N PRO A 95 2.01 8.54 -12.85
CA PRO A 95 2.33 9.04 -14.18
C PRO A 95 3.53 10.00 -14.20
N SER A 96 3.95 10.51 -13.04
CA SER A 96 5.04 11.47 -12.91
C SER A 96 6.41 10.81 -12.73
N SER A 97 6.47 9.52 -12.36
CA SER A 97 7.72 8.78 -12.21
C SER A 97 8.18 8.20 -13.55
N SER A 98 9.38 8.59 -13.98
CA SER A 98 9.93 8.19 -15.29
C SER A 98 10.37 6.72 -15.37
N SER A 99 10.37 5.97 -14.27
CA SER A 99 10.90 4.59 -14.22
C SER A 99 10.47 3.71 -13.03
N ALA A 100 9.76 4.24 -12.05
CA ALA A 100 9.28 3.50 -10.87
C ALA A 100 7.74 3.52 -10.87
N PHE A 101 7.05 2.57 -10.24
CA PHE A 101 5.58 2.60 -10.13
C PHE A 101 4.82 2.53 -11.47
N ASN A 102 5.38 1.88 -12.49
CA ASN A 102 4.71 1.64 -13.77
C ASN A 102 4.18 0.21 -13.94
N ASP A 103 4.64 -0.72 -13.12
CA ASP A 103 4.23 -2.13 -13.09
C ASP A 103 4.01 -2.65 -11.65
N ASN A 104 3.81 -1.72 -10.71
CA ASN A 104 3.52 -2.03 -9.33
C ASN A 104 2.03 -2.35 -9.15
N TYR A 105 1.74 -3.38 -8.38
CA TYR A 105 0.37 -3.78 -8.06
C TYR A 105 0.20 -3.97 -6.56
N ILE A 106 -0.90 -3.43 -6.04
CA ILE A 106 -1.47 -3.86 -4.75
C ILE A 106 -2.48 -4.95 -5.06
N CYS A 107 -2.26 -6.12 -4.48
CA CYS A 107 -3.13 -7.27 -4.60
C CYS A 107 -3.75 -7.63 -3.25
N TRP A 108 -4.98 -8.12 -3.27
CA TRP A 108 -5.66 -8.61 -2.08
C TRP A 108 -6.51 -9.86 -2.30
N LYS A 109 -6.73 -10.58 -1.20
CA LYS A 109 -7.69 -11.68 -1.06
C LYS A 109 -8.56 -11.47 0.16
N GLU A 110 -9.79 -11.93 0.08
CA GLU A 110 -10.72 -11.99 1.22
C GLU A 110 -10.90 -13.44 1.64
N HIS A 111 -10.95 -13.67 2.95
CA HIS A 111 -11.16 -14.97 3.60
C HIS A 111 -12.51 -15.03 4.32
#